data_AF-A0A7Y2II43-F1
#
_entry.id   AF-A0A7Y2II43-F1
#
_cell.length_a   1.000
_cell.length_b   1.000
_cell.length_c   1.000
_cell.angle_alpha   90.00
_cell.angle_beta   90.00
_cell.angle_gamma   90.00
#
_symmetry.space_group_name_H-M   'P 1'
#
loop_
_entity.id
_entity.type
_entity.pdbx_description
1 polymer ?
#
loop_
_entity_poly.entity_id
_entity_poly.type
_entity_poly.pdbx_seq_one_letter_code
_entity_poly.pdbx_strand_id
1 'polypeptide(L)' 'MSGEMDKLKGRAKQAAGDLTDNDELEREGQRDESAGKLKDTVDDVEDGVDDAIDSVKRKVN' A
#
# COMPACT_ATOMS: atom_id res chain seq x y z
N MET A 1 1.55 5.72 -9.52
CA MET A 1 0.21 6.32 -9.36
C MET A 1 -0.87 5.33 -8.91
N SER A 2 -0.67 4.01 -9.04
CA SER A 2 -1.70 3.00 -8.71
C SER A 2 -2.05 2.93 -7.22
N GLY A 3 -1.06 2.96 -6.31
CA GLY A 3 -1.31 2.83 -4.87
C GLY A 3 -2.11 3.97 -4.24
N GLU A 4 -2.02 5.19 -4.80
CA GLU A 4 -2.77 6.34 -4.31
C GLU A 4 -4.25 6.30 -4.73
N MET A 5 -4.53 5.82 -5.94
CA MET A 5 -5.91 5.55 -6.38
C MET A 5 -6.54 4.41 -5.59
N ASP A 6 -5.79 3.35 -5.28
CA ASP A 6 -6.29 2.22 -4.48
C ASP A 6 -6.61 2.64 -3.03
N LYS A 7 -5.78 3.49 -2.41
CA LYS A 7 -6.07 4.12 -1.11
C LYS A 7 -7.34 4.96 -1.14
N LEU A 8 -7.52 5.78 -2.17
CA LEU A 8 -8.68 6.66 -2.29
C LEU A 8 -9.97 5.88 -2.52
N LYS A 9 -9.91 4.82 -3.34
CA LYS A 9 -11.01 3.88 -3.57
C LYS A 9 -11.37 3.12 -2.29
N GLY A 10 -10.39 2.67 -1.52
CA GLY A 10 -10.59 1.98 -0.24
C GLY A 10 -11.34 2.86 0.77
N ARG A 11 -10.90 4.11 0.93
CA ARG A 11 -11.59 5.09 1.80
C ARG A 11 -13.01 5.39 1.35
N ALA A 12 -13.23 5.51 0.04
CA ALA A 12 -14.56 5.73 -0.51
C ALA A 12 -15.50 4.53 -0.24
N LYS A 13 -15.01 3.29 -0.38
CA LYS A 13 -15.77 2.08 -0.05
C LYS A 13 -16.08 1.97 1.45
N GLN A 14 -15.12 2.30 2.31
CA GLN A 14 -15.35 2.36 3.77
C GLN A 14 -16.45 3.34 4.13
N ALA A 15 -16.35 4.59 3.65
CA ALA A 15 -17.36 5.62 3.92
C ALA A 15 -18.73 5.26 3.34
N ALA A 16 -18.78 4.64 2.16
CA ALA A 16 -20.03 4.18 1.57
C ALA A 16 -20.63 2.99 2.33
N GLY A 17 -19.81 2.05 2.82
CA GLY A 17 -20.23 0.94 3.66
C GLY A 17 -20.83 1.41 4.98
N ASP A 18 -20.11 2.29 5.68
CA ASP A 18 -20.56 2.89 6.95
C ASP A 18 -21.86 3.71 6.78
N LEU A 19 -21.99 4.44 5.66
CA LEU A 19 -23.20 5.22 5.36
C LEU A 19 -24.41 4.34 5.00
N THR A 20 -24.19 3.14 4.46
CA THR A 20 -25.24 2.24 3.98
C THR A 20 -25.48 1.04 4.89
N ASP A 21 -24.86 1.00 6.07
CA ASP A 21 -24.81 -0.17 6.97
C ASP A 21 -24.41 -1.47 6.22
N ASN A 22 -23.50 -1.34 5.25
CA ASN A 22 -23.03 -2.45 4.42
C ASN A 22 -21.61 -2.86 4.84
N ASP A 23 -21.57 -3.83 5.75
CA ASP A 23 -20.39 -4.53 6.25
C ASP A 23 -19.42 -5.03 5.16
N GLU A 24 -19.94 -5.39 3.99
CA GLU A 24 -19.15 -5.97 2.91
C GLU A 24 -18.34 -4.88 2.19
N LEU A 25 -18.96 -3.73 1.90
CA LEU A 25 -18.30 -2.55 1.33
C LEU A 25 -17.24 -1.99 2.29
N GLU A 26 -17.54 -1.96 3.58
CA GLU A 26 -16.60 -1.48 4.59
C GLU A 26 -15.35 -2.37 4.64
N ARG A 27 -15.52 -3.69 4.71
CA ARG A 27 -14.42 -4.66 4.74
C ARG A 27 -13.61 -4.65 3.45
N GLU A 28 -14.26 -4.50 2.30
CA GLU A 28 -13.56 -4.42 1.02
C GLU A 28 -12.67 -3.17 0.97
N GLY A 29 -13.17 -2.04 1.46
CA GLY A 29 -12.40 -0.80 1.56
C GLY A 29 -11.23 -0.89 2.55
N GLN A 30 -11.39 -1.57 3.70
CA GLN A 30 -10.30 -1.83 4.66
C GLN A 30 -9.22 -2.74 4.08
N ARG A 31 -9.60 -3.76 3.32
CA ARG A 31 -8.65 -4.67 2.65
C ARG A 31 -7.85 -3.96 1.58
N ASP A 32 -8.49 -3.15 0.74
CA ASP A 32 -7.83 -2.37 -0.31
C ASP A 32 -6.81 -1.38 0.30
N GLU A 33 -7.16 -0.68 1.38
CA GLU A 33 -6.23 0.23 2.08
C GLU A 33 -5.05 -0.52 2.71
N SER A 34 -5.30 -1.67 3.33
CA SER A 34 -4.27 -2.48 3.99
C SER A 34 -3.30 -3.08 2.98
N ALA A 35 -3.80 -3.60 1.85
CA ALA A 35 -2.98 -4.12 0.77
C ALA A 35 -2.12 -3.03 0.12
N GLY A 36 -2.68 -1.82 -0.05
CA GLY A 36 -1.92 -0.66 -0.52
C GLY A 36 -0.78 -0.27 0.41
N LYS A 37 -1.04 -0.16 1.72
CA LYS A 37 0.01 0.14 2.72
C LYS A 37 1.08 -0.96 2.81
N LEU A 38 0.69 -2.22 2.70
CA LEU A 38 1.62 -3.35 2.70
C LEU A 38 2.54 -3.32 1.48
N LYS A 39 2.01 -3.02 0.29
CA LYS A 39 2.84 -2.85 -0.91
C LYS A 39 3.81 -1.70 -0.76
N ASP A 40 3.35 -0.52 -0.35
CA ASP A 40 4.23 0.64 -0.14
C ASP A 40 5.35 0.31 0.85
N THR A 41 5.05 -0.38 1.95
CA THR A 41 6.06 -0.74 2.96
C THR A 41 7.07 -1.76 2.44
N VAL A 42 6.64 -2.72 1.62
CA VAL A 42 7.53 -3.72 1.03
C VAL A 42 8.41 -3.09 -0.05
N ASP A 43 7.82 -2.26 -0.93
CA ASP A 43 8.55 -1.52 -1.96
C ASP A 43 9.60 -0.59 -1.33
N ASP A 44 9.26 0.18 -0.28
CA ASP A 44 10.22 1.04 0.46
C ASP A 44 11.39 0.24 1.09
N VAL A 45 11.13 -1.00 1.53
CA VAL A 45 12.16 -1.88 2.11
C VAL A 45 13.03 -2.51 1.03
N GLU A 46 12.46 -2.93 -0.09
CA GLU A 46 13.22 -3.44 -1.24
C GLU A 46 14.13 -2.35 -1.82
N ASP A 47 13.62 -1.15 -2.08
CA ASP A 47 14.43 -0.02 -2.60
C ASP A 47 15.60 0.31 -1.65
N GLY A 48 15.35 0.37 -0.34
CA GLY A 48 16.39 0.65 0.65
C GLY A 48 17.47 -0.43 0.76
N VAL A 49 17.09 -1.70 0.54
CA VAL A 49 18.02 -2.84 0.55
C VAL A 49 18.84 -2.88 -0.73
N ASP A 50 18.23 -2.66 -1.90
CA ASP A 50 18.94 -2.60 -3.17
C ASP A 50 19.95 -1.46 -3.19
N ASP A 51 19.61 -0.25 -2.72
CA ASP A 51 20.54 0.88 -2.62
C ASP A 51 21.74 0.59 -1.70
N ALA A 52 21.50 -0.12 -0.60
CA ALA A 52 22.55 -0.52 0.33
C ALA A 52 23.48 -1.58 -0.29
N ILE A 53 22.92 -2.56 -1.00
CA ILE A 53 23.69 -3.59 -1.71
C ILE A 53 24.51 -2.95 -2.84
N ASP A 54 23.94 -2.04 -3.62
CA ASP A 54 24.63 -1.37 -4.72
C ASP A 54 25.78 -0.48 -4.21
N SER A 55 25.57 0.23 -3.09
CA SER A 55 26.62 1.00 -2.43
C SER A 55 27.79 0.12 -1.95
N VAL A 56 27.51 -1.07 -1.41
CA VAL A 56 28.55 -2.03 -1.01
C VAL A 56 29.27 -2.59 -2.24
N LYS A 57 28.53 -2.97 -3.28
CA LYS A 57 29.08 -3.54 -4.52
C LYS A 57 30.00 -2.56 -5.25
N ARG A 58 29.65 -1.26 -5.25
CA ARG A 58 30.46 -0.18 -5.82
C ARG A 58 31.73 0.13 -5.01
N LYS A 59 31.76 -0.20 -3.71
CA LYS A 59 32.91 0.07 -2.84
C LYS A 59 33.91 -1.08 -2.77
N VAL A 60 33.49 -2.30 -3.15
CA VAL A 60 34.31 -3.52 -3.16
C VAL A 60 35.05 -3.70 -4.51
N ASN A 61 34.63 -3.00 -5.57
CA ASN A 61 35.28 -2.99 -6.88
C ASN A 61 35.97 -1.65 -7.15
#